data_AF-A0A3Q7F2T2-F1
#
_entry.id   AF-A0A3Q7F2T2-F1
#
_cell.length_a   1.000
_cell.length_b   1.000
_cell.length_c   1.000
_cell.angle_alpha   90.00
_cell.angle_beta   90.00
_cell.angle_gamma   90.00
#
_symmetry.space_group_name_H-M   'P 1'
#
loop_
_entity.id
_entity.type
_entity.pdbx_description
1 polymer ?
#
loop_
_entity_poly.entity_id
_entity_poly.type
_entity_poly.pdbx_seq_one_letter_code
_entity_poly.pdbx_strand_id
1 'polypeptide(L)'
;MMSCNCCGKKYHLSCLKTWGQHRDLFHWSSWTCPSCRVCEGCQTTGDPNKFMFCKRCDAAYHCYCMQPPLKKVSSGPYLCPKHTKCHSCCSNVPGNGLRASWYLGYTCCDACGRLFVKGNYCQVCLKVYRDSDTTPMVCCDICERWVHTQCDDISFQCFLWCSCSRFCFVKMWEVLPRIVSSFSFDFDC
;
A
#
# COMPACT_ATOMS: atom_id res chain seq x y z
N MET A 1 -30.21 20.90 1.03
CA MET A 1 -29.01 21.71 0.73
C MET A 1 -28.01 21.53 1.86
N MET A 2 -26.72 21.53 1.60
CA MET A 2 -25.66 21.45 2.62
C MET A 2 -24.99 22.81 2.76
N SER A 3 -24.68 23.22 3.99
CA SER A 3 -24.01 24.49 4.28
C SER A 3 -22.53 24.25 4.54
N CYS A 4 -21.67 25.13 4.03
CA CYS A 4 -20.25 25.08 4.33
C CYS A 4 -20.00 25.45 5.79
N ASN A 5 -19.22 24.65 6.52
CA ASN A 5 -18.89 24.90 7.93
C ASN A 5 -18.08 26.19 8.17
N CYS A 6 -17.44 26.76 7.14
CA CYS A 6 -16.60 27.95 7.25
C CYS A 6 -17.33 29.24 6.83
N CYS A 7 -17.99 29.26 5.66
CA CYS A 7 -18.63 30.47 5.13
C CYS A 7 -20.16 30.45 5.13
N GLY A 8 -20.81 29.34 5.55
CA GLY A 8 -22.27 29.22 5.59
C GLY A 8 -22.98 29.15 4.22
N LYS A 9 -22.25 29.30 3.09
CA LYS A 9 -22.84 29.17 1.75
C LYS A 9 -23.50 27.80 1.55
N LYS A 10 -24.64 27.77 0.86
CA LYS A 10 -25.45 26.57 0.62
C LYS A 10 -25.16 25.94 -0.74
N TYR A 11 -25.12 24.62 -0.77
CA TYR A 11 -24.82 23.82 -1.96
C TYR A 11 -25.86 22.70 -2.12
N HIS A 12 -26.12 22.30 -3.37
CA HIS A 12 -27.04 21.20 -3.65
C HIS A 12 -26.43 19.86 -3.21
N LEU A 13 -27.24 19.02 -2.56
CA LEU A 13 -26.79 17.70 -2.12
C LEU A 13 -26.44 16.79 -3.31
N SER A 14 -27.20 16.89 -4.41
CA SER A 14 -26.95 16.14 -5.65
C SER A 14 -25.57 16.44 -6.23
N CYS A 15 -25.18 17.71 -6.28
CA CYS A 15 -23.85 18.12 -6.74
C CYS A 15 -22.72 17.63 -5.82
N LEU A 16 -22.98 17.43 -4.52
CA LEU A 16 -22.00 16.95 -3.54
C LEU A 16 -21.94 15.42 -3.43
N LYS A 17 -23.01 14.70 -3.79
CA LYS A 17 -23.03 13.23 -3.72
C LYS A 17 -21.95 12.60 -4.59
N THR A 18 -21.73 13.12 -5.80
CA THR A 18 -20.64 12.68 -6.70
C THR A 18 -19.26 12.91 -6.07
N TRP A 19 -19.13 13.91 -5.19
CA TRP A 19 -17.87 14.24 -4.53
C TRP A 19 -17.49 13.27 -3.40
N GLY A 20 -18.50 12.75 -2.68
CA GLY A 20 -18.30 11.91 -1.49
C GLY A 20 -18.35 10.39 -1.71
N GLN A 21 -18.79 9.94 -2.89
CA GLN A 21 -19.14 8.52 -3.16
C GLN A 21 -18.03 7.49 -2.91
N HIS A 22 -16.76 7.90 -2.83
CA HIS A 22 -15.62 6.98 -2.68
C HIS A 22 -14.74 7.26 -1.46
N ARG A 23 -15.30 7.90 -0.42
CA ARG A 23 -14.56 8.37 0.74
C ARG A 23 -15.09 7.74 2.03
N ASP A 24 -14.41 6.70 2.49
CA ASP A 24 -14.81 5.89 3.64
C ASP A 24 -14.58 6.59 4.99
N LEU A 25 -13.66 7.54 5.06
CA LEU A 25 -13.32 8.31 6.27
C LEU A 25 -13.77 9.77 6.17
N PHE A 26 -14.71 10.08 5.28
CA PHE A 26 -15.24 11.42 5.10
C PHE A 26 -16.42 11.68 6.03
N HIS A 27 -16.31 12.74 6.83
CA HIS A 27 -17.37 13.17 7.72
C HIS A 27 -18.13 14.37 7.13
N TRP A 28 -19.42 14.19 6.85
CA TRP A 28 -20.26 15.25 6.30
C TRP A 28 -20.39 16.48 7.21
N SER A 29 -20.20 16.33 8.52
CA SER A 29 -20.25 17.42 9.50
C SER A 29 -19.06 18.38 9.39
N SER A 30 -17.90 17.92 8.90
CA SER A 30 -16.70 18.76 8.73
C SER A 30 -16.56 19.31 7.30
N TRP A 31 -17.59 19.15 6.47
CA TRP A 31 -17.52 19.56 5.07
C TRP A 31 -17.32 21.07 4.91
N THR A 32 -16.32 21.43 4.12
CA THR A 32 -16.00 22.81 3.71
C THR A 32 -16.08 22.92 2.19
N CYS A 33 -16.58 24.06 1.70
CA CYS A 33 -16.67 24.29 0.27
C CYS A 33 -15.27 24.47 -0.35
N PRO A 34 -15.12 24.27 -1.67
CA PRO A 34 -13.83 24.39 -2.34
C PRO A 34 -13.11 25.73 -2.11
N SER A 35 -13.86 26.83 -1.97
CA SER A 35 -13.29 28.17 -1.72
C SER A 35 -12.82 28.39 -0.28
N CYS A 36 -13.35 27.63 0.69
CA CYS A 36 -12.96 27.71 2.10
C CYS A 36 -12.00 26.60 2.51
N ARG A 37 -11.59 25.77 1.54
CA ARG A 37 -10.67 24.68 1.80
C ARG A 37 -9.28 25.24 2.05
N VAL A 38 -8.64 24.76 3.11
CA VAL A 38 -7.23 25.06 3.42
C VAL A 38 -6.38 23.82 3.24
N CYS A 39 -5.11 24.01 2.93
CA CYS A 39 -4.11 22.95 2.93
C CYS A 39 -3.84 22.50 4.36
N GLU A 40 -4.01 21.22 4.65
CA GLU A 40 -3.73 20.66 5.97
C GLU A 40 -2.24 20.72 6.36
N GLY A 41 -1.34 20.86 5.38
CA GLY A 41 0.11 20.96 5.60
C GLY A 41 0.56 22.37 5.98
N CYS A 42 0.08 23.41 5.31
CA CYS A 42 0.51 24.80 5.52
C CYS A 42 -0.58 25.72 6.09
N GLN A 43 -1.80 25.20 6.30
CA GLN A 43 -2.95 25.91 6.86
C GLN A 43 -3.37 27.17 6.07
N THR A 44 -3.07 27.21 4.76
CA THR A 44 -3.47 28.30 3.86
C THR A 44 -4.25 27.77 2.67
N THR A 45 -5.09 28.63 2.06
CA THR A 45 -5.80 28.29 0.81
C THR A 45 -4.83 28.20 -0.36
N GLY A 46 -3.83 29.09 -0.44
CA GLY A 46 -2.85 29.12 -1.53
C GLY A 46 -3.50 29.13 -2.92
N ASP A 47 -2.85 28.50 -3.91
CA ASP A 47 -3.40 28.32 -5.26
C ASP A 47 -4.37 27.11 -5.28
N PRO A 48 -5.67 27.31 -5.57
CA PRO A 48 -6.64 26.23 -5.63
C PRO A 48 -6.32 25.15 -6.67
N ASN A 49 -5.61 25.51 -7.75
CA ASN A 49 -5.25 24.60 -8.84
C ASN A 49 -4.11 23.64 -8.46
N LYS A 50 -3.49 23.83 -7.30
CA LYS A 50 -2.43 22.96 -6.78
C LYS A 50 -2.94 22.00 -5.71
N PHE A 51 -4.24 22.00 -5.40
CA PHE A 51 -4.79 21.09 -4.42
C PHE A 51 -4.88 19.65 -4.91
N MET A 52 -4.63 18.76 -3.97
CA MET A 52 -4.77 17.32 -4.08
C MET A 52 -5.63 16.85 -2.91
N PHE A 53 -6.61 15.98 -3.20
CA PHE A 53 -7.62 15.58 -2.22
C PHE A 53 -7.49 14.12 -1.88
N CYS A 54 -7.44 13.80 -0.59
CA CYS A 54 -7.33 12.43 -0.14
C CYS A 54 -8.58 11.62 -0.51
N LYS A 55 -8.39 10.48 -1.18
CA LYS A 55 -9.48 9.57 -1.54
C LYS A 55 -10.28 9.07 -0.33
N ARG A 56 -9.69 8.98 0.87
CA ARG A 56 -10.37 8.46 2.07
C ARG A 56 -11.09 9.52 2.89
N CYS A 57 -10.42 10.61 3.24
CA CYS A 57 -10.96 11.61 4.17
C CYS A 57 -11.25 12.99 3.57
N ASP A 58 -10.97 13.20 2.29
CA ASP A 58 -11.11 14.51 1.62
C ASP A 58 -10.22 15.65 2.12
N ALA A 59 -9.25 15.35 2.99
CA ALA A 59 -8.22 16.29 3.37
C ALA A 59 -7.50 16.86 2.13
N ALA A 60 -7.32 18.18 2.11
CA ALA A 60 -6.68 18.90 1.03
C ALA A 60 -5.23 19.21 1.35
N TYR A 61 -4.34 18.96 0.40
CA TYR A 61 -2.93 19.31 0.48
C TYR A 61 -2.51 19.97 -0.83
N HIS A 62 -1.68 21.01 -0.77
CA HIS A 62 -1.01 21.47 -2.00
C HIS A 62 -0.02 20.41 -2.48
N CYS A 63 0.17 20.31 -3.79
CA CYS A 63 1.07 19.32 -4.38
C CYS A 63 2.51 19.42 -3.85
N TYR A 64 2.95 20.64 -3.53
CA TYR A 64 4.28 20.93 -2.96
C TYR A 64 4.33 20.83 -1.42
N CYS A 65 3.20 20.83 -0.72
CA CYS A 65 3.15 20.61 0.73
C CYS A 65 3.15 19.12 1.12
N MET A 66 3.17 18.23 0.13
CA MET A 66 3.22 16.79 0.35
C MET A 66 4.63 16.31 0.71
N GLN A 67 4.70 15.08 1.23
CA GLN A 67 5.95 14.34 1.41
C GLN A 67 5.86 13.00 0.66
N PRO A 68 6.62 12.82 -0.45
CA PRO A 68 7.52 13.81 -1.06
C PRO A 68 6.75 14.94 -1.77
N PRO A 69 7.34 16.14 -1.93
CA PRO A 69 6.73 17.21 -2.71
C PRO A 69 6.56 16.83 -4.19
N LEU A 70 5.37 17.06 -4.74
CA LEU A 70 5.10 16.86 -6.17
C LEU A 70 5.21 18.19 -6.92
N LYS A 71 5.93 18.16 -8.06
CA LYS A 71 6.08 19.33 -8.95
C LYS A 71 4.76 19.74 -9.62
N LYS A 72 3.88 18.77 -9.88
CA LYS A 72 2.59 18.94 -10.54
C LYS A 72 1.53 18.10 -9.83
N VAL A 73 0.28 18.52 -9.94
CA VAL A 73 -0.89 17.71 -9.58
C VAL A 73 -0.83 16.42 -10.40
N SER A 74 -0.74 15.27 -9.73
CA SER A 74 -0.70 13.97 -10.41
C SER A 74 -2.10 13.56 -10.82
N SER A 75 -2.22 12.97 -12.01
CA SER A 75 -3.45 12.30 -12.44
C SER A 75 -3.57 10.96 -11.71
N GLY A 76 -4.48 10.86 -10.75
CA GLY A 76 -4.76 9.62 -10.05
C GLY A 76 -5.24 9.79 -8.61
N PRO A 77 -5.63 8.69 -7.95
CA PRO A 77 -6.06 8.72 -6.56
C PRO A 77 -4.87 9.03 -5.64
N TYR A 78 -5.08 9.96 -4.71
CA TYR A 78 -4.10 10.37 -3.71
C TYR A 78 -4.53 9.96 -2.30
N LEU A 79 -3.57 9.56 -1.47
CA LEU A 79 -3.76 9.36 -0.03
C LEU A 79 -2.93 10.38 0.76
N CYS A 80 -3.56 11.03 1.74
CA CYS A 80 -2.85 11.97 2.60
C CYS A 80 -1.95 11.25 3.61
N PRO A 81 -0.97 11.94 4.22
CA PRO A 81 -0.03 11.33 5.17
C PRO A 81 -0.70 10.57 6.33
N LYS A 82 -1.91 10.98 6.74
CA LYS A 82 -2.72 10.30 7.76
C LYS A 82 -3.20 8.90 7.34
N HIS A 83 -3.23 8.63 6.04
CA HIS A 83 -3.75 7.39 5.44
C HIS A 83 -2.74 6.66 4.55
N THR A 84 -1.54 7.19 4.36
CA THR A 84 -0.44 6.47 3.71
C THR A 84 0.26 5.59 4.73
N LYS A 85 0.32 4.28 4.46
CA LYS A 85 1.05 3.33 5.30
C LYS A 85 1.56 2.19 4.43
N CYS A 86 2.82 1.81 4.63
CA CYS A 86 3.39 0.67 3.95
C CYS A 86 2.80 -0.63 4.52
N HIS A 87 2.27 -1.48 3.63
CA HIS A 87 1.73 -2.80 3.98
C HIS A 87 2.79 -3.76 4.52
N SER A 88 4.02 -3.70 4.00
CA SER A 88 5.08 -4.63 4.40
C SER A 88 5.81 -4.23 5.68
N CYS A 89 6.20 -2.95 5.81
CA CYS A 89 7.01 -2.49 6.96
C CYS A 89 6.27 -1.53 7.90
N CYS A 90 4.99 -1.26 7.68
CA CYS A 90 4.17 -0.35 8.48
C CYS A 90 4.65 1.11 8.53
N SER A 91 5.66 1.51 7.74
CA SER A 91 6.11 2.91 7.67
C SER A 91 5.00 3.83 7.17
N ASN A 92 4.80 4.97 7.83
CA ASN A 92 3.91 6.04 7.37
C ASN A 92 4.61 7.09 6.50
N VAL A 93 5.91 6.88 6.23
CA VAL A 93 6.71 7.72 5.34
C VAL A 93 7.17 6.93 4.11
N PRO A 94 7.26 7.59 2.94
CA PRO A 94 7.75 6.97 1.71
C PRO A 94 9.20 6.50 1.85
N GLY A 95 10.03 7.20 2.61
CA GLY A 95 11.45 6.88 2.82
C GLY A 95 12.25 8.14 3.12
N ASN A 96 13.55 7.97 3.38
CA ASN A 96 14.43 9.07 3.83
C ASN A 96 15.12 9.83 2.69
N GLY A 97 15.05 9.34 1.45
CA GLY A 97 15.72 9.96 0.31
C GLY A 97 14.94 11.12 -0.32
N LEU A 98 15.66 12.09 -0.90
CA LEU A 98 15.07 13.21 -1.64
C LEU A 98 14.20 12.79 -2.84
N ARG A 99 14.41 11.56 -3.34
CA ARG A 99 13.65 10.94 -4.43
C ARG A 99 12.78 9.76 -3.95
N ALA A 100 12.57 9.63 -2.64
CA ALA A 100 11.71 8.58 -2.11
C ALA A 100 10.28 8.80 -2.62
N SER A 101 9.66 7.73 -3.10
CA SER A 101 8.29 7.77 -3.61
C SER A 101 7.47 6.61 -3.07
N TRP A 102 6.17 6.81 -3.03
CA TRP A 102 5.23 5.74 -2.74
C TRP A 102 4.96 4.89 -3.98
N TYR A 103 4.86 3.58 -3.79
CA TYR A 103 4.52 2.58 -4.80
C TYR A 103 3.13 2.01 -4.51
N LEU A 104 2.55 1.31 -5.49
CA LEU A 104 1.28 0.58 -5.39
C LEU A 104 0.14 1.44 -4.81
N GLY A 105 -0.01 2.66 -5.32
CA GLY A 105 -1.08 3.58 -4.88
C GLY A 105 -0.98 3.97 -3.40
N TYR A 106 0.22 4.30 -2.91
CA TYR A 106 0.48 4.74 -1.52
C TYR A 106 0.39 3.66 -0.44
N THR A 107 0.51 2.38 -0.85
CA THR A 107 0.51 1.23 0.06
C THR A 107 1.90 0.61 0.26
N CYS A 108 2.91 1.08 -0.46
CA CYS A 108 4.26 0.55 -0.35
C CYS A 108 5.29 1.69 -0.32
N CYS A 109 6.12 1.74 0.72
CA CYS A 109 7.18 2.75 0.82
C CYS A 109 8.25 2.49 -0.25
N ASP A 110 9.15 3.44 -0.45
CA ASP A 110 10.19 3.40 -1.46
C ASP A 110 11.11 2.18 -1.33
N ALA A 111 11.58 1.90 -0.12
CA ALA A 111 12.47 0.76 0.13
C ALA A 111 11.78 -0.58 -0.17
N CYS A 112 10.53 -0.73 0.26
CA CYS A 112 9.74 -1.93 -0.03
C CYS A 112 9.35 -1.99 -1.51
N GLY A 113 8.99 -0.88 -2.13
CA GLY A 113 8.60 -0.81 -3.54
C GLY A 113 9.71 -1.29 -4.47
N ARG A 114 10.97 -0.95 -4.17
CA ARG A 114 12.14 -1.46 -4.92
C ARG A 114 12.29 -2.97 -4.81
N LEU A 115 12.04 -3.57 -3.64
CA LEU A 115 12.05 -5.02 -3.46
C LEU A 115 10.89 -5.69 -4.20
N PHE A 116 9.71 -5.06 -4.17
CA PHE A 116 8.53 -5.53 -4.87
C PHE A 116 8.77 -5.59 -6.39
N VAL A 117 9.36 -4.54 -6.98
CA VAL A 117 9.70 -4.50 -8.41
C VAL A 117 10.75 -5.55 -8.79
N LYS A 118 11.66 -5.90 -7.87
CA LYS A 118 12.63 -6.98 -8.08
C LYS A 118 12.02 -8.39 -8.00
N GLY A 119 10.78 -8.53 -7.55
CA GLY A 119 10.14 -9.83 -7.34
C GLY A 119 10.29 -10.39 -5.92
N ASN A 120 10.92 -9.66 -5.00
CA ASN A 120 11.17 -10.11 -3.63
C ASN A 120 9.93 -9.87 -2.74
N TYR A 121 8.83 -10.54 -3.04
CA TYR A 121 7.61 -10.50 -2.25
C TYR A 121 6.83 -11.81 -2.29
N CYS A 122 6.12 -12.08 -1.20
CA CYS A 122 5.22 -13.23 -1.13
C CYS A 122 4.01 -13.01 -2.05
N GLN A 123 3.75 -13.95 -2.94
CA GLN A 123 2.67 -13.85 -3.95
C GLN A 123 1.25 -13.88 -3.36
N VAL A 124 1.12 -14.34 -2.12
CA VAL A 124 -0.19 -14.47 -1.44
C VAL A 124 -0.50 -13.20 -0.66
N CYS A 125 0.39 -12.80 0.26
CA CYS A 125 0.13 -11.65 1.13
C CYS A 125 0.72 -10.33 0.61
N LEU A 126 1.47 -10.37 -0.50
CA LEU A 126 2.13 -9.23 -1.15
C LEU A 126 3.13 -8.47 -0.27
N LYS A 127 3.55 -9.06 0.85
CA LYS A 127 4.61 -8.49 1.69
C LYS A 127 5.97 -8.79 1.07
N VAL A 128 6.79 -7.75 1.00
CA VAL A 128 8.18 -7.90 0.57
C VAL A 128 9.00 -8.60 1.65
N TYR A 129 10.00 -9.35 1.22
CA TYR A 129 10.97 -9.99 2.08
C TYR A 129 12.39 -9.53 1.72
N ARG A 130 13.30 -9.67 2.69
CA ARG A 130 14.73 -9.39 2.58
C ARG A 130 15.52 -10.64 2.88
N ASP A 131 16.76 -10.69 2.38
CA ASP A 131 17.66 -11.82 2.65
C ASP A 131 18.02 -11.95 4.15
N SER A 132 17.86 -10.86 4.91
CA SER A 132 18.03 -10.84 6.36
C SER A 132 16.81 -11.34 7.14
N ASP A 133 15.66 -11.50 6.48
CA ASP A 133 14.42 -11.85 7.17
C ASP A 133 14.45 -13.33 7.55
N THR A 134 14.18 -13.62 8.83
CA THR A 134 14.15 -14.99 9.36
C THR A 134 12.77 -15.65 9.20
N THR A 135 11.84 -15.00 8.49
CA THR A 135 10.51 -15.56 8.29
C THR A 135 10.62 -16.77 7.37
N PRO A 136 10.12 -17.94 7.77
CA PRO A 136 10.23 -19.13 6.93
C PRO A 136 9.43 -18.96 5.64
N MET A 137 10.06 -19.31 4.53
CA MET A 137 9.49 -19.24 3.19
C MET A 137 9.74 -20.54 2.42
N VAL A 138 8.85 -20.84 1.48
CA VAL A 138 8.99 -21.93 0.52
C VAL A 138 9.06 -21.35 -0.89
N CYS A 139 9.95 -21.92 -1.70
CA CYS A 139 10.04 -21.64 -3.12
C CYS A 139 9.35 -22.75 -3.92
N CYS A 140 8.57 -22.37 -4.93
CA CYS A 140 8.01 -23.32 -5.89
C CYS A 140 9.05 -23.67 -6.97
N ASP A 141 9.34 -24.97 -7.16
CA ASP A 141 10.32 -25.42 -8.17
C ASP A 141 9.89 -25.17 -9.63
N ILE A 142 8.61 -24.90 -9.89
CA ILE A 142 8.10 -24.71 -11.26
C ILE A 142 8.12 -23.23 -11.66
N CYS A 143 7.65 -22.35 -10.78
CA CYS A 143 7.56 -20.91 -11.07
C CYS A 143 8.63 -20.07 -10.36
N GLU A 144 9.48 -20.68 -9.53
CA GLU A 144 10.55 -20.06 -8.75
C GLU A 144 10.07 -18.91 -7.83
N ARG A 145 8.77 -18.89 -7.51
CA ARG A 145 8.17 -17.87 -6.65
C ARG A 145 8.22 -18.31 -5.20
N TRP A 146 8.46 -17.34 -4.32
CA TRP A 146 8.54 -17.53 -2.89
C TRP A 146 7.24 -17.12 -2.19
N VAL A 147 6.80 -17.94 -1.24
CA VAL A 147 5.67 -17.65 -0.36
C VAL A 147 6.06 -17.92 1.09
N HIS A 148 5.51 -17.14 2.04
CA HIS A 148 5.69 -17.47 3.46
C HIS A 148 5.01 -18.81 3.74
N THR A 149 5.58 -19.63 4.62
CA THR A 149 4.98 -20.93 4.96
C THR A 149 3.57 -20.79 5.55
N GLN A 150 3.32 -19.71 6.30
CA GLN A 150 1.99 -19.36 6.82
C GLN A 150 1.01 -18.88 5.75
N CYS A 151 1.52 -18.43 4.60
CA CYS A 151 0.69 -18.04 3.46
C CYS A 151 0.52 -19.18 2.45
N ASP A 152 1.21 -20.29 2.65
CA ASP A 152 1.14 -21.48 1.80
C ASP A 152 -0.07 -22.36 2.14
N ASP A 153 -0.91 -21.96 3.11
CA ASP A 153 -2.10 -22.66 3.62
C ASP A 153 -2.54 -23.79 2.68
N ILE A 154 -2.03 -25.00 2.95
CA ILE A 154 -2.20 -26.20 2.12
C ILE A 154 -3.65 -26.68 2.25
N SER A 155 -4.54 -25.89 1.69
CA SER A 155 -5.96 -26.12 1.61
C SER A 155 -6.36 -25.87 0.15
N PHE A 156 -7.24 -26.73 -0.34
CA PHE A 156 -7.58 -27.00 -1.75
C PHE A 156 -7.92 -25.79 -2.66
N GLN A 157 -7.92 -24.56 -2.13
CA GLN A 157 -8.25 -23.34 -2.85
C GLN A 157 -7.05 -22.70 -3.58
N CYS A 158 -5.80 -22.98 -3.17
CA CYS A 158 -4.60 -22.37 -3.80
C CYS A 158 -4.29 -22.95 -5.20
N PHE A 159 -4.90 -24.08 -5.56
CA PHE A 159 -4.73 -24.78 -6.84
C PHE A 159 -5.14 -23.97 -8.08
N LEU A 160 -5.93 -22.90 -7.93
CA LEU A 160 -6.44 -22.09 -9.04
C LEU A 160 -5.62 -20.84 -9.36
N TRP A 161 -4.75 -20.38 -8.44
CA TRP A 161 -3.98 -19.13 -8.63
C TRP A 161 -2.54 -19.38 -9.09
N CYS A 162 -1.95 -20.49 -8.64
CA CYS A 162 -0.71 -21.00 -9.23
C CYS A 162 -1.08 -21.88 -10.42
N SER A 163 -0.77 -21.46 -11.65
CA SER A 163 -0.87 -22.31 -12.85
C SER A 163 0.04 -23.56 -12.80
N CYS A 164 0.68 -23.84 -11.65
CA CYS A 164 1.49 -25.01 -11.38
C CYS A 164 0.62 -26.14 -10.84
N SER A 165 0.16 -27.01 -11.72
CA SER A 165 -0.53 -28.23 -11.36
C SER A 165 0.44 -29.23 -10.72
N ARG A 166 0.06 -29.74 -9.53
CA ARG A 166 0.56 -30.96 -8.86
C ARG A 166 2.01 -30.95 -8.35
N PHE A 167 2.12 -31.18 -7.03
CA PHE A 167 3.33 -31.49 -6.27
C PHE A 167 4.46 -30.44 -6.38
N CYS A 168 4.31 -29.35 -5.61
CA CYS A 168 5.48 -28.56 -5.22
C CYS A 168 6.28 -29.41 -4.23
N PHE A 169 7.38 -30.02 -4.66
CA PHE A 169 8.41 -30.43 -3.72
C PHE A 169 8.94 -29.14 -3.08
N VAL A 170 8.59 -28.95 -1.81
CA VAL A 170 9.05 -27.83 -1.00
C VAL A 170 10.56 -27.98 -0.89
N LYS A 171 11.34 -27.06 -1.48
CA LYS A 171 12.74 -26.89 -1.05
C LYS A 171 12.74 -26.40 0.39
N MET A 172 12.71 -27.33 1.33
CA MET A 172 12.91 -27.07 2.75
C MET A 172 14.40 -27.18 3.09
N TRP A 173 15.26 -26.58 2.28
CA TRP A 173 16.70 -26.58 2.49
C TRP A 173 17.27 -25.19 2.23
N GLU A 174 18.13 -24.74 3.17
CA GLU A 174 18.92 -23.50 3.18
C GLU A 174 18.39 -22.26 3.94
N VAL A 175 17.77 -22.44 5.12
CA VAL A 175 17.79 -21.39 6.18
C VAL A 175 18.47 -21.87 7.47
N LEU A 176 19.36 -22.87 7.39
CA LEU A 176 20.17 -23.30 8.54
C LEU A 176 21.63 -23.52 8.13
N PRO A 177 22.52 -22.53 8.29
CA PRO A 177 23.91 -22.80 8.58
C PRO A 177 24.07 -22.68 10.10
N ARG A 178 23.46 -23.58 10.89
CA ARG A 178 23.85 -23.94 12.26
C ARG A 178 22.86 -24.94 12.87
N ILE A 179 23.35 -26.16 13.12
CA ILE A 179 22.82 -27.19 14.04
C ILE A 179 21.58 -27.89 13.43
N VAL A 180 21.56 -29.16 13.00
CA VAL A 180 22.14 -30.40 13.51
C VAL A 180 22.39 -31.37 12.33
N SER A 181 23.43 -32.18 12.48
CA SER A 181 23.81 -33.35 11.69
C SER A 181 22.69 -34.37 11.42
N SER A 182 22.71 -34.92 10.20
CA SER A 182 22.36 -36.30 9.84
C SER A 182 20.96 -36.81 10.21
N PHE A 183 20.02 -36.75 9.29
CA PHE A 183 19.02 -37.82 9.13
C PHE A 183 18.61 -37.92 7.66
N SER A 184 19.12 -38.95 6.99
CA SER A 184 18.54 -39.49 5.77
C SER A 184 17.18 -40.09 6.12
N PHE A 185 16.13 -39.67 5.41
CA PHE A 185 14.94 -40.49 5.28
C PHE A 185 14.75 -40.81 3.81
N ASP A 186 15.23 -42.00 3.46
CA ASP A 186 14.69 -42.79 2.36
C ASP A 186 13.18 -42.95 2.58
N PHE A 187 12.40 -42.73 1.54
CA PHE A 187 11.18 -43.49 1.32
C PHE A 187 11.03 -43.74 -0.18
N ASP A 188 11.44 -44.94 -0.57
CA ASP A 188 11.01 -45.64 -1.77
C ASP A 188 9.47 -45.80 -1.81
N CYS A 189 8.94 -45.74 -3.04
CA CYS A 189 7.60 -46.15 -3.52
C CYS A 189 6.35 -45.61 -2.81
#